data_AF-A0A2G4FAC3-F1
#
_entry.id   AF-A0A2G4FAC3-F1
#
_cell.length_a   1.000
_cell.length_b   1.000
_cell.length_c   1.000
_cell.angle_alpha   90.00
_cell.angle_beta   90.00
_cell.angle_gamma   90.00
#
_symmetry.space_group_name_H-M   'P 1'
#
loop_
_entity.id
_entity.type
_entity.pdbx_description
1 polymer ?
#
loop_
_entity_poly.entity_id
_entity_poly.type
_entity_poly.pdbx_seq_one_letter_code
_entity_poly.pdbx_strand_id
1 'polypeptide(L)'
;MGGLIVSILFLVGLFWVVEHLLGNKLGLPWRRPRMLVNLGLYVFDAIITKPFNLVVISVAAVAFLLSADVVSWEALKAAEYQGFGPLSRLPGWAQFLTAFLLGDFLLYWIHR
;
A
#
# COMPACT_ATOMS: atom_id res chain seq x y z
N MET A 1 2.51 -22.52 -10.86
CA MET A 1 3.21 -23.04 -9.66
C MET A 1 4.70 -22.66 -9.68
N GLY A 2 5.48 -23.04 -10.71
CA GLY A 2 6.93 -22.76 -10.76
C GLY A 2 7.33 -21.28 -10.68
N GLY A 3 6.65 -20.39 -11.40
CA GLY A 3 6.95 -18.95 -11.36
C GLY A 3 6.74 -18.31 -9.99
N LEU A 4 5.73 -18.76 -9.23
CA LEU A 4 5.45 -18.23 -7.89
C LEU A 4 6.54 -18.63 -6.89
N ILE A 5 7.04 -19.87 -6.98
CA ILE A 5 8.16 -20.35 -6.17
C ILE A 5 9.44 -19.57 -6.51
N VAL A 6 9.73 -19.37 -7.80
CA VAL A 6 10.89 -18.58 -8.24
C VAL A 6 10.82 -17.15 -7.72
N SER A 7 9.65 -16.50 -7.80
CA SER A 7 9.46 -15.15 -7.26
C SER A 7 9.65 -15.10 -5.75
N ILE A 8 9.13 -16.08 -5.00
CA ILE A 8 9.35 -16.15 -3.55
C ILE A 8 10.83 -16.30 -3.24
N LEU A 9 11.52 -17.24 -3.89
CA LEU A 9 12.95 -17.47 -3.66
C LEU A 9 13.78 -16.22 -4.00
N PHE A 10 13.46 -15.56 -5.12
CA PHE A 10 14.09 -14.30 -5.50
C PHE A 10 13.88 -13.22 -4.45
N LEU A 11 12.64 -13.00 -4.00
CA LEU A 11 12.33 -11.99 -2.99
C LEU A 11 13.01 -12.30 -1.66
N VAL A 12 13.03 -13.57 -1.23
CA VAL A 12 13.75 -14.00 -0.01
C VAL A 12 15.23 -13.66 -0.13
N GLY A 13 15.88 -14.00 -1.25
CA GLY A 13 17.28 -13.67 -1.48
C GLY A 13 17.54 -12.17 -1.52
N LEU A 14 16.72 -11.41 -2.25
CA LEU A 14 16.83 -9.96 -2.36
C LEU A 14 16.71 -9.28 -0.99
N PHE A 15 15.67 -9.59 -0.23
CA PHE A 15 15.46 -9.01 1.09
C PHE A 15 16.53 -9.43 2.09
N TRP A 16 17.04 -10.67 1.98
CA TRP A 16 18.17 -11.12 2.80
C TRP A 16 19.42 -10.26 2.54
N VAL A 17 19.76 -10.00 1.26
CA VAL A 17 20.89 -9.14 0.88
C VAL A 17 20.69 -7.71 1.37
N VAL A 18 19.50 -7.13 1.15
CA VAL A 18 19.19 -5.77 1.60
C VAL A 18 19.28 -5.66 3.13
N GLU A 19 18.73 -6.61 3.87
CA GLU A 19 18.77 -6.59 5.33
C GLU A 19 20.20 -6.71 5.89
N HIS A 20 21.05 -7.53 5.26
CA HIS A 20 22.41 -7.78 5.75
C HIS A 20 23.43 -6.73 5.30
N LEU A 21 23.27 -6.14 4.12
CA LEU A 21 24.21 -5.14 3.59
C LEU A 21 23.78 -3.69 3.88
N LEU A 22 22.48 -3.40 3.86
CA LEU A 22 21.93 -2.05 3.94
C LEU A 22 21.03 -1.84 5.17
N GLY A 23 20.69 -2.91 5.89
CA GLY A 23 19.75 -2.84 7.00
C GLY A 23 20.38 -2.23 8.26
N ASN A 24 19.62 -1.38 8.94
CA ASN A 24 19.93 -0.81 10.26
C ASN A 24 19.86 -1.85 11.41
N LYS A 25 20.10 -3.13 11.10
CA LYS A 25 19.99 -4.28 12.03
C LYS A 25 21.33 -4.98 12.27
N LEU A 26 22.43 -4.47 11.71
CA LEU A 26 23.78 -4.96 11.95
C LEU A 26 24.04 -5.06 13.47
N GLY A 27 24.34 -6.26 13.97
CA GLY A 27 24.69 -6.51 15.37
C GLY A 27 23.56 -6.98 16.29
N LEU A 28 22.32 -7.14 15.80
CA LEU A 28 21.23 -7.66 16.64
C LEU A 28 21.17 -9.20 16.60
N PRO A 29 20.95 -9.87 17.75
CA PRO A 29 20.90 -11.33 17.81
C PRO A 29 19.74 -11.88 16.97
N TRP A 30 19.98 -13.03 16.32
CA TRP A 30 19.02 -13.71 15.44
C TRP A 30 17.70 -14.03 16.13
N ARG A 31 17.76 -14.42 17.42
CA ARG A 31 16.58 -14.62 18.27
C ARG A 31 16.38 -13.42 19.18
N ARG A 32 15.38 -12.59 18.87
CA ARG A 32 14.98 -11.46 19.71
C ARG A 32 13.84 -11.88 20.65
N PRO A 33 13.82 -11.41 21.91
CA PRO A 33 12.81 -11.81 22.91
C PRO A 33 11.35 -11.47 22.58
N ARG A 34 11.07 -10.81 21.44
CA ARG A 34 9.72 -10.46 20.98
C ARG A 34 9.41 -10.89 19.55
N MET A 35 10.20 -11.79 18.98
CA MET A 35 10.08 -12.17 17.56
C MET A 35 8.69 -12.73 17.21
N LEU A 36 8.11 -13.56 18.08
CA LEU A 36 6.77 -14.14 17.89
C LEU A 36 5.67 -13.08 17.96
N VAL A 37 5.78 -12.14 18.90
CA VAL A 37 4.83 -11.03 19.03
C VAL A 37 4.91 -10.13 17.80
N ASN A 38 6.12 -9.80 17.34
CA ASN A 38 6.32 -8.99 16.14
C ASN A 38 5.78 -9.70 14.89
N LEU A 39 5.99 -11.01 14.76
CA LEU A 39 5.43 -11.80 13.66
C LEU A 39 3.90 -11.80 13.72
N GLY A 40 3.32 -12.01 14.90
CA GLY A 40 1.87 -11.96 15.10
C GLY A 40 1.28 -10.59 14.74
N LEU A 41 1.91 -9.50 15.18
CA LEU A 41 1.51 -8.14 14.82
C LEU A 41 1.64 -7.89 13.32
N TYR A 42 2.72 -8.36 12.68
CA TYR A 42 2.91 -8.22 11.23
C TYR A 42 1.85 -8.98 10.44
N VAL A 43 1.53 -10.21 10.84
CA VAL A 43 0.48 -11.02 10.21
C VAL A 43 -0.89 -10.37 10.42
N PHE A 44 -1.19 -9.91 11.63
CA PHE A 44 -2.43 -9.20 11.92
C PHE A 44 -2.55 -7.91 11.09
N ASP A 45 -1.48 -7.12 10.99
CA ASP A 45 -1.45 -5.91 10.18
C ASP A 45 -1.70 -6.23 8.69
N ALA A 46 -1.02 -7.25 8.16
CA ALA A 46 -1.13 -7.63 6.76
C ALA A 46 -2.51 -8.22 6.39
N ILE A 47 -3.12 -9.02 7.27
CA ILE A 47 -4.36 -9.75 6.98
C ILE A 47 -5.59 -8.96 7.41
N ILE A 48 -5.50 -8.18 8.50
CA ILE A 48 -6.65 -7.49 9.10
C ILE A 48 -6.54 -5.99 8.85
N THR A 49 -5.51 -5.34 9.38
CA THR A 49 -5.42 -3.87 9.38
C THR A 49 -5.37 -3.30 7.97
N LYS A 50 -4.50 -3.80 7.10
CA LYS A 50 -4.35 -3.27 5.74
C LYS A 50 -5.61 -3.47 4.89
N PRO A 51 -6.24 -4.66 4.82
CA PRO A 51 -7.50 -4.81 4.11
C PRO A 51 -8.63 -3.97 4.71
N PHE A 52 -8.72 -3.90 6.04
CA PHE A 52 -9.72 -3.06 6.71
C PHE A 52 -9.54 -1.59 6.34
N ASN A 53 -8.31 -1.06 6.43
CA ASN A 53 -8.00 0.31 6.05
C ASN A 53 -8.32 0.56 4.57
N LEU A 54 -7.98 -0.36 3.68
CA LEU A 54 -8.31 -0.25 2.25
C LEU A 54 -9.82 -0.14 2.04
N VAL A 55 -10.61 -1.01 2.69
CA VAL A 55 -12.08 -0.97 2.61
C VAL A 55 -12.62 0.35 3.18
N VAL A 56 -12.22 0.73 4.38
CA VAL A 56 -12.70 1.96 5.05
C VAL A 56 -12.37 3.20 4.23
N ILE A 57 -11.13 3.33 3.75
CA ILE A 57 -10.70 4.46 2.91
C ILE A 57 -11.48 4.46 1.60
N SER A 58 -11.69 3.31 0.97
CA SER A 58 -12.44 3.20 -0.29
C SER A 58 -13.90 3.61 -0.10
N VAL A 59 -14.55 3.13 0.97
CA VAL A 59 -15.94 3.49 1.31
C VAL A 59 -16.04 4.99 1.61
N ALA A 60 -15.12 5.55 2.39
CA ALA A 60 -15.08 6.98 2.69
C ALA A 60 -14.89 7.81 1.41
N ALA A 61 -14.00 7.40 0.51
CA ALA A 61 -13.79 8.06 -0.77
C ALA A 61 -15.05 8.03 -1.64
N VAL A 62 -15.72 6.88 -1.78
CA VAL A 62 -16.97 6.76 -2.53
C VAL A 62 -18.06 7.64 -1.92
N ALA A 63 -18.24 7.59 -0.60
CA ALA A 63 -19.23 8.42 0.10
C ALA A 63 -18.99 9.92 -0.14
N PHE A 64 -17.72 10.35 -0.06
CA PHE A 64 -17.34 11.72 -0.35
C PHE A 64 -17.66 12.12 -1.80
N LEU A 65 -17.27 11.31 -2.78
CA LEU A 65 -17.51 11.59 -4.20
C LEU A 65 -19.00 11.70 -4.54
N LEU A 66 -19.83 10.82 -3.96
CA LEU A 66 -21.29 10.88 -4.11
C LEU A 66 -21.87 12.15 -3.46
N SER A 67 -21.43 12.48 -2.24
CA SER A 67 -21.93 13.67 -1.51
C SER A 67 -21.53 14.99 -2.16
N ALA A 68 -20.39 15.01 -2.87
CA ALA A 68 -19.89 16.18 -3.58
C ALA A 68 -20.45 16.31 -5.01
N ASP A 69 -21.39 15.44 -5.40
CA ASP A 69 -21.99 15.37 -6.73
C ASP A 69 -20.95 15.23 -7.87
N VAL A 70 -19.83 14.55 -7.57
CA VAL A 70 -18.71 14.36 -8.50
C VAL A 70 -18.99 13.20 -9.46
N VAL A 71 -19.69 12.18 -8.99
CA VAL A 71 -20.06 10.99 -9.75
C VAL A 71 -21.39 10.46 -9.23
N SER A 72 -22.24 9.92 -10.12
CA SER A 72 -23.48 9.28 -9.70
C SER A 72 -23.26 7.83 -9.27
N TRP A 73 -24.20 7.29 -8.50
CA TRP A 73 -24.17 5.90 -8.07
C TRP A 73 -24.28 4.92 -9.25
N GLU A 74 -25.06 5.30 -10.26
CA GLU A 74 -25.26 4.54 -11.49
C GLU A 74 -23.96 4.48 -12.30
N ALA A 75 -23.25 5.60 -12.45
CA ALA A 75 -21.98 5.68 -13.17
C ALA A 75 -20.88 4.86 -12.47
N LEU A 76 -20.85 4.85 -11.14
CA LEU A 76 -19.92 4.00 -10.38
C LEU A 76 -20.21 2.51 -10.59
N LYS A 77 -21.49 2.10 -10.56
CA LYS A 77 -21.89 0.71 -10.81
C LYS A 77 -21.57 0.25 -12.23
N ALA A 78 -21.68 1.15 -13.21
CA ALA A 78 -21.33 0.87 -14.59
C ALA A 78 -19.81 0.86 -14.85
N ALA A 79 -18.98 1.10 -13.83
CA ALA A 79 -17.52 1.25 -13.95
C ALA A 79 -17.10 2.33 -14.96
N GLU A 80 -17.93 3.37 -15.12
CA GLU A 80 -17.69 4.48 -16.05
C GLU A 80 -16.78 5.56 -15.44
N TYR A 81 -16.53 5.50 -14.13
CA TYR A 81 -15.68 6.46 -13.44
C TYR A 81 -14.20 6.26 -13.78
N GLN A 82 -13.63 7.21 -14.53
CA GLN A 82 -12.22 7.23 -14.95
C GLN A 82 -11.35 8.19 -14.12
N GLY A 83 -11.85 8.62 -12.95
CA GLY A 83 -11.17 9.59 -12.08
C GLY A 83 -11.62 11.04 -12.29
N PHE A 84 -11.17 11.92 -11.40
CA PHE A 84 -11.66 13.30 -11.30
C PHE A 84 -10.63 14.36 -11.72
N GLY A 85 -11.12 15.42 -12.36
CA GLY A 85 -10.37 16.65 -12.60
C GLY A 85 -9.21 16.52 -13.61
N PRO A 86 -8.20 17.40 -13.54
CA PRO A 86 -7.05 17.37 -14.44
C PRO A 86 -6.19 16.10 -14.29
N LEU A 87 -6.19 15.49 -13.11
CA LEU A 87 -5.42 14.28 -12.80
C LEU A 87 -5.84 13.09 -13.64
N SER A 88 -7.14 12.90 -13.88
CA SER A 88 -7.63 11.79 -14.72
C SER A 88 -7.28 11.92 -16.20
N ARG A 89 -6.89 13.13 -16.64
CA ARG A 89 -6.46 13.39 -18.02
C ARG A 89 -4.97 13.18 -18.25
N LEU A 90 -4.19 12.98 -17.17
CA LEU A 90 -2.76 12.72 -17.28
C LEU A 90 -2.50 11.30 -17.78
N PRO A 91 -1.38 11.06 -18.50
CA PRO A 91 -0.96 9.70 -18.83
C PRO A 91 -0.66 8.92 -17.54
N GLY A 92 -0.86 7.60 -17.58
CA GLY A 92 -0.79 6.75 -16.37
C GLY A 92 0.51 6.88 -15.57
N TRP A 93 1.64 7.12 -16.23
CA TRP A 93 2.93 7.34 -15.53
C TRP A 93 2.93 8.64 -14.71
N ALA A 94 2.27 9.69 -15.18
CA ALA A 94 2.19 10.96 -14.48
C ALA A 94 1.18 10.89 -13.32
N GLN A 95 0.09 10.13 -13.49
CA GLN A 95 -0.81 9.79 -12.39
C GLN A 95 -0.07 9.02 -11.28
N PHE A 96 0.74 8.03 -11.66
CA PHE A 96 1.59 7.28 -10.73
C PHE A 96 2.57 8.18 -9.98
N LEU A 97 3.32 9.05 -10.68
CA LEU A 97 4.25 9.97 -10.03
C LEU A 97 3.53 10.91 -9.06
N THR A 98 2.36 11.41 -9.42
CA THR A 98 1.59 12.29 -8.55
C THR A 98 1.10 11.56 -7.31
N ALA A 99 0.57 10.34 -7.47
CA ALA A 99 0.15 9.50 -6.35
C ALA A 99 1.33 9.15 -5.43
N PHE A 100 2.50 8.85 -6.00
CA PHE A 100 3.74 8.58 -5.25
C PHE A 100 4.17 9.79 -4.43
N LEU A 101 4.27 10.97 -5.04
CA LEU A 101 4.66 12.21 -4.35
C LEU A 101 3.67 12.60 -3.26
N LEU A 102 2.37 12.44 -3.53
CA LEU A 102 1.32 12.77 -2.57
C LEU A 102 1.33 11.79 -1.40
N GLY A 103 1.59 10.50 -1.66
CA GLY A 103 1.79 9.48 -0.64
C GLY A 103 3.01 9.76 0.24
N ASP A 104 4.16 10.10 -0.36
CA ASP A 104 5.38 10.48 0.36
C ASP A 104 5.16 11.73 1.23
N PHE A 105 4.54 12.75 0.66
CA PHE A 105 4.18 13.97 1.38
C PHE A 105 3.27 13.68 2.57
N LEU A 106 2.16 12.97 2.37
CA LEU A 106 1.25 12.61 3.47
C LEU A 106 1.95 11.77 4.54
N LEU A 107 2.78 10.81 4.13
CA LEU A 107 3.51 9.95 5.07
C LEU A 107 4.49 10.77 5.91
N TYR A 108 5.22 11.71 5.31
CA TYR A 108 6.10 12.63 6.03
C TYR A 108 5.34 13.41 7.10
N TRP A 109 4.17 13.97 6.76
CA TRP A 109 3.37 14.76 7.71
C TRP A 109 2.66 13.92 8.78
N ILE A 110 2.29 12.67 8.48
CA ILE A 110 1.70 11.75 9.46
C ILE A 110 2.77 11.23 10.43
N HIS A 111 4.00 11.04 9.97
CA HIS A 111 5.11 10.57 10.82
C HIS A 111 5.75 11.67 11.66
N ARG A 112 5.64 12.94 11.26
CA ARG A 112 6.16 14.09 12.00
C ARG A 112 5.25 14.46 13.17
#